data_AF-A0A2R4X3H5-F1
#
_entry.id   AF-A0A2R4X3H5-F1
#
_cell.length_a   1.000
_cell.length_b   1.000
_cell.length_c   1.000
_cell.angle_alpha   90.00
_cell.angle_beta   90.00
_cell.angle_gamma   90.00
#
_symmetry.space_group_name_H-M   'P 1'
#
loop_
_entity.id
_entity.type
_entity.pdbx_description
1 polymer ?
#
loop_
_entity_poly.entity_id
_entity_poly.type
_entity_poly.pdbx_seq_one_letter_code
_entity_poly.pdbx_strand_id
1 'polypeptide(L)'
;MDETHGPVTLEDGDWREAFDRLDRRGGGVIRVPAGRHDCEPVRIDLAAYDLSNDVAIRGAGLGASVLEFGVGPGDGFSLVDSSGADVFYTEITDVGFRGSREGVLVRIGRDDFGDAFNSCRFRFATNNGAPDATAACRLNYVLNSDHYGVHNAQSGVALDCGHVQFGGLRGSVSSREGTSLRLRSYSFANAIDYLDVEACADGVHITGADCQCNRFGTLYGANVHGTLFEQDAAVATRIETAFVGDAVDRIATTTAGTVSVGLSNVPQGTFQRPASPEQGLADRS
;
A
#
# COMPACT_ATOMS: atom_id res chain seq x y z
N MET A 1 -29.33 14.68 28.23
CA MET A 1 -28.06 13.94 28.10
C MET A 1 -27.86 13.76 26.62
N ASP A 2 -26.89 14.46 26.08
CA ASP A 2 -26.68 14.60 24.64
C ASP A 2 -25.92 13.36 24.14
N GLU A 3 -26.62 12.43 23.49
CA GLU A 3 -26.01 11.24 22.85
C GLU A 3 -25.20 11.59 21.58
N THR A 4 -25.08 12.88 21.26
CA THR A 4 -24.54 13.41 20.01
C THR A 4 -23.02 13.33 19.85
N HIS A 5 -22.28 12.85 20.86
CA HIS A 5 -20.81 12.82 20.85
C HIS A 5 -20.17 11.41 20.88
N GLY A 6 -20.97 10.35 20.80
CA GLY A 6 -20.43 8.98 20.68
C GLY A 6 -19.88 8.68 19.27
N PRO A 7 -19.05 7.63 19.10
CA PRO A 7 -18.72 7.13 17.76
C PRO A 7 -19.97 6.63 17.02
N VAL A 8 -19.92 6.61 15.68
CA VAL A 8 -20.89 5.88 14.85
C VAL A 8 -20.42 4.43 14.77
N THR A 9 -21.28 3.45 15.05
CA THR A 9 -20.90 2.04 14.92
C THR A 9 -21.22 1.56 13.50
N LEU A 10 -20.32 0.81 12.85
CA LEU A 10 -20.66 0.09 11.62
C LEU A 10 -21.63 -1.04 11.96
N GLU A 11 -22.82 -1.02 11.35
CA GLU A 11 -23.89 -2.00 11.56
C GLU A 11 -24.13 -2.74 10.24
N ASP A 12 -24.23 -4.07 10.30
CA ASP A 12 -24.51 -4.95 9.17
C ASP A 12 -23.63 -4.72 7.92
N GLY A 13 -22.41 -4.19 8.10
CA GLY A 13 -21.49 -3.87 7.01
C GLY A 13 -21.93 -2.71 6.12
N ASP A 14 -22.96 -1.94 6.49
CA ASP A 14 -23.45 -0.82 5.68
C ASP A 14 -22.60 0.44 5.88
N TRP A 15 -21.63 0.59 4.97
CA TRP A 15 -20.75 1.75 4.94
C TRP A 15 -21.46 3.05 4.59
N ARG A 16 -22.47 3.03 3.70
CA ARG A 16 -23.15 4.27 3.30
C ARG A 16 -23.94 4.82 4.48
N GLU A 17 -24.70 3.97 5.17
CA GLU A 17 -25.42 4.38 6.36
C GLU A 17 -24.46 4.88 7.47
N ALA A 18 -23.32 4.21 7.66
CA ALA A 18 -22.32 4.66 8.62
C ALA A 18 -21.78 6.07 8.30
N PHE A 19 -21.47 6.34 7.03
CA PHE A 19 -21.02 7.67 6.59
C PHE A 19 -22.14 8.72 6.64
N ASP A 20 -23.37 8.40 6.26
CA ASP A 20 -24.53 9.30 6.41
C ASP A 20 -24.80 9.68 7.87
N ARG A 21 -24.58 8.75 8.80
CA ARG A 21 -24.69 9.01 10.25
C ARG A 21 -23.52 9.85 10.76
N LEU A 22 -22.32 9.67 10.19
CA LEU A 22 -21.15 10.46 10.52
C LEU A 22 -21.31 11.91 10.06
N ASP A 23 -21.80 12.09 8.83
CA ASP A 23 -22.07 13.39 8.21
C ASP A 23 -23.09 14.21 9.00
N ARG A 24 -24.20 13.59 9.40
CA ARG A 24 -25.20 14.21 10.29
C ARG A 24 -24.64 14.66 11.65
N ARG A 25 -23.48 14.14 12.07
CA ARG A 25 -22.77 14.54 13.29
C ARG A 25 -21.67 15.58 13.05
N GLY A 26 -21.40 15.93 11.79
CA GLY A 26 -20.30 16.83 11.41
C GLY A 26 -18.93 16.18 11.54
N GLY A 27 -18.83 14.85 11.42
CA GLY A 27 -17.56 14.12 11.45
C GLY A 27 -17.32 13.23 12.67
N GLY A 28 -16.09 12.73 12.78
CA GLY A 28 -15.62 11.91 13.90
C GLY A 28 -15.25 10.47 13.51
N VAL A 29 -15.64 9.51 14.36
CA VAL A 29 -15.17 8.12 14.28
C VAL A 29 -16.29 7.17 13.90
N ILE A 30 -16.07 6.38 12.85
CA ILE A 30 -16.77 5.11 12.60
C ILE A 30 -16.02 3.99 13.33
N ARG A 31 -16.69 3.34 14.27
CA ARG A 31 -16.21 2.18 15.01
C ARG A 31 -16.64 0.90 14.31
N VAL A 32 -15.68 0.07 13.92
CA VAL A 32 -15.92 -1.28 13.43
C VAL A 32 -15.94 -2.23 14.64
N PRO A 33 -17.05 -2.90 14.97
CA PRO A 33 -17.08 -3.83 16.08
C PRO A 33 -16.10 -4.99 15.90
N ALA A 34 -15.73 -5.65 17.01
CA ALA A 34 -15.06 -6.94 16.91
C ALA A 34 -16.01 -7.97 16.28
N GLY A 35 -15.45 -8.90 15.50
CA GLY A 35 -16.18 -9.87 14.70
C GLY A 35 -15.85 -9.76 13.22
N ARG A 36 -16.48 -10.65 12.45
CA ARG A 36 -16.46 -10.62 10.99
C ARG A 36 -17.79 -10.05 10.51
N HIS A 37 -17.72 -9.09 9.59
CA HIS A 37 -18.87 -8.37 9.05
C HIS A 37 -18.90 -8.56 7.55
N ASP A 38 -19.96 -9.17 7.04
CA ASP A 38 -20.18 -9.25 5.60
C ASP A 38 -20.49 -7.84 5.09
N CYS A 39 -19.79 -7.42 4.03
CA CYS A 39 -19.89 -6.08 3.46
C CYS A 39 -20.10 -6.20 1.95
N GLU A 40 -21.05 -5.45 1.42
CA GLU A 40 -21.11 -5.25 -0.03
C GLU A 40 -19.94 -4.38 -0.50
N PRO A 41 -19.41 -4.62 -1.71
CA PRO A 41 -18.46 -3.70 -2.34
C PRO A 41 -18.97 -2.26 -2.35
N VAL A 42 -18.11 -1.33 -1.94
CA VAL A 42 -18.50 0.07 -1.74
C VAL A 42 -17.44 1.06 -2.17
N ARG A 43 -17.92 2.16 -2.74
CA ARG A 43 -17.15 3.40 -2.96
C ARG A 43 -17.78 4.49 -2.11
N ILE A 44 -17.00 5.00 -1.17
CA ILE A 44 -17.31 6.18 -0.37
C ILE A 44 -16.61 7.37 -1.00
N ASP A 45 -17.41 8.29 -1.52
CA ASP A 45 -16.95 9.54 -2.10
C ASP A 45 -17.16 10.67 -1.11
N LEU A 46 -16.07 11.19 -0.54
CA LEU A 46 -16.09 12.22 0.50
C LEU A 46 -16.71 13.53 0.02
N ALA A 47 -16.68 13.81 -1.29
CA ALA A 47 -17.35 14.97 -1.88
C ALA A 47 -18.88 14.95 -1.71
N ALA A 48 -19.47 13.80 -1.37
CA ALA A 48 -20.90 13.67 -1.09
C ALA A 48 -21.28 14.07 0.35
N TYR A 49 -20.30 14.38 1.20
CA TYR A 49 -20.50 14.65 2.62
C TYR A 49 -19.81 15.97 3.03
N ASP A 50 -20.31 16.61 4.07
CA ASP A 50 -19.68 17.77 4.71
C ASP A 50 -18.80 17.31 5.89
N LEU A 51 -17.89 16.40 5.58
CA LEU A 51 -16.99 15.74 6.52
C LEU A 51 -15.58 16.35 6.48
N SER A 52 -15.45 17.63 6.09
CA SER A 52 -14.17 18.22 5.71
C SER A 52 -13.13 18.07 6.83
N ASN A 53 -12.30 17.03 6.69
CA ASN A 53 -11.26 16.55 7.60
C ASN A 53 -11.75 15.73 8.82
N ASP A 54 -10.83 14.95 9.39
CA ASP A 54 -11.01 14.19 10.64
C ASP A 54 -12.01 13.00 10.58
N VAL A 55 -12.14 12.37 9.41
CA VAL A 55 -12.83 11.08 9.29
C VAL A 55 -11.92 9.95 9.77
N ALA A 56 -12.35 9.22 10.79
CA ALA A 56 -11.62 8.07 11.31
C ALA A 56 -12.46 6.78 11.24
N ILE A 57 -11.83 5.68 10.83
CA ILE A 57 -12.36 4.33 10.90
C ILE A 57 -11.50 3.54 11.89
N ARG A 58 -12.09 3.03 12.97
CA ARG A 58 -11.35 2.34 14.04
C ARG A 58 -11.97 0.99 14.38
N GLY A 59 -11.20 -0.07 14.21
CA GLY A 59 -11.57 -1.42 14.64
C GLY A 59 -10.99 -1.80 16.00
N ALA A 60 -11.25 -3.04 16.40
CA ALA A 60 -10.75 -3.62 17.65
C ALA A 60 -9.40 -4.34 17.50
N GLY A 61 -8.84 -4.41 16.28
CA GLY A 61 -7.59 -5.09 15.96
C GLY A 61 -7.60 -5.63 14.53
N LEU A 62 -6.43 -5.67 13.88
CA LEU A 62 -6.26 -6.10 12.47
C LEU A 62 -6.91 -7.47 12.13
N GLY A 63 -6.92 -8.40 13.08
CA GLY A 63 -7.61 -9.70 12.95
C GLY A 63 -8.87 -9.84 13.82
N ALA A 64 -9.22 -8.81 14.60
CA ALA A 64 -10.36 -8.82 15.51
C ALA A 64 -11.60 -8.15 14.88
N SER A 65 -11.41 -7.12 14.06
CA SER A 65 -12.46 -6.45 13.29
C SER A 65 -12.21 -6.70 11.80
N VAL A 66 -12.93 -7.65 11.22
CA VAL A 66 -12.72 -8.10 9.84
C VAL A 66 -13.93 -7.78 8.98
N LEU A 67 -13.70 -7.12 7.85
CA LEU A 67 -14.69 -6.77 6.84
C LEU A 67 -14.54 -7.73 5.66
N GLU A 68 -15.62 -8.42 5.29
CA GLU A 68 -15.63 -9.45 4.24
C GLU A 68 -16.39 -8.98 3.00
N PHE A 69 -15.70 -8.78 1.89
CA PHE A 69 -16.26 -8.26 0.62
C PHE A 69 -16.64 -9.34 -0.41
N GLY A 70 -16.66 -10.61 0.03
CA GLY A 70 -17.03 -11.75 -0.81
C GLY A 70 -16.16 -11.93 -2.05
N VAL A 71 -16.73 -12.55 -3.08
CA VAL A 71 -16.08 -12.84 -4.38
C VAL A 71 -16.73 -12.01 -5.48
N GLY A 72 -15.94 -11.41 -6.38
CA GLY A 72 -16.50 -10.78 -7.58
C GLY A 72 -15.63 -9.70 -8.22
N PRO A 73 -16.16 -9.02 -9.26
CA PRO A 73 -15.40 -8.05 -10.06
C PRO A 73 -15.23 -6.69 -9.37
N GLY A 74 -14.22 -5.93 -9.78
CA GLY A 74 -14.02 -4.57 -9.27
C GLY A 74 -13.55 -4.54 -7.81
N ASP A 75 -13.58 -3.35 -7.21
CA ASP A 75 -12.97 -3.10 -5.90
C ASP A 75 -13.81 -3.63 -4.73
N GLY A 76 -13.18 -3.77 -3.56
CA GLY A 76 -13.89 -4.06 -2.29
C GLY A 76 -14.34 -2.77 -1.60
N PHE A 77 -13.41 -2.03 -1.03
CA PHE A 77 -13.63 -0.74 -0.38
C PHE A 77 -12.80 0.34 -1.08
N SER A 78 -13.45 1.44 -1.49
CA SER A 78 -12.78 2.63 -2.02
C SER A 78 -13.15 3.86 -1.20
N LEU A 79 -12.16 4.63 -0.76
CA LEU A 79 -12.32 5.96 -0.19
C LEU A 79 -11.65 6.99 -1.09
N VAL A 80 -12.41 7.97 -1.56
CA VAL A 80 -12.00 8.93 -2.59
C VAL A 80 -12.66 10.28 -2.35
N ASP A 81 -12.22 11.31 -3.07
CA ASP A 81 -12.91 12.59 -3.20
C ASP A 81 -13.06 12.98 -4.68
N SER A 82 -14.29 12.99 -5.21
CA SER A 82 -14.51 13.34 -6.62
C SER A 82 -14.45 14.84 -6.92
N SER A 83 -14.56 15.71 -5.91
CA SER A 83 -14.41 17.16 -6.07
C SER A 83 -12.95 17.55 -6.38
N GLY A 84 -12.02 16.67 -6.01
CA GLY A 84 -10.58 16.89 -6.14
C GLY A 84 -10.02 17.78 -5.03
N ALA A 85 -10.74 17.86 -3.91
CA ALA A 85 -10.25 18.52 -2.71
C ALA A 85 -9.16 17.69 -2.03
N ASP A 86 -8.25 18.38 -1.35
CA ASP A 86 -7.31 17.75 -0.45
C ASP A 86 -8.04 17.28 0.82
N VAL A 87 -7.90 16.00 1.16
CA VAL A 87 -8.47 15.37 2.34
C VAL A 87 -7.41 15.28 3.43
N PHE A 88 -7.67 15.85 4.61
CA PHE A 88 -6.73 15.82 5.72
C PHE A 88 -7.15 14.92 6.89
N TYR A 89 -6.15 14.40 7.59
CA TYR A 89 -6.28 13.75 8.90
C TYR A 89 -7.17 12.50 8.92
N THR A 90 -7.36 11.85 7.76
CA THR A 90 -8.06 10.57 7.70
C THR A 90 -7.31 9.49 8.48
N GLU A 91 -8.03 8.72 9.29
CA GLU A 91 -7.49 7.55 9.97
C GLU A 91 -8.21 6.26 9.56
N ILE A 92 -7.47 5.19 9.32
CA ILE A 92 -8.02 3.83 9.23
C ILE A 92 -7.12 2.94 10.07
N THR A 93 -7.59 2.52 11.25
CA THR A 93 -6.76 1.78 12.21
C THR A 93 -7.43 0.54 12.74
N ASP A 94 -6.64 -0.52 12.89
CA ASP A 94 -7.00 -1.76 13.58
C ASP A 94 -8.20 -2.49 12.96
N VAL A 95 -8.24 -2.49 11.62
CA VAL A 95 -9.25 -3.17 10.78
C VAL A 95 -8.55 -4.12 9.80
N GLY A 96 -9.15 -5.29 9.56
CA GLY A 96 -8.77 -6.20 8.48
C GLY A 96 -9.81 -6.20 7.37
N PHE A 97 -9.37 -6.14 6.12
CA PHE A 97 -10.20 -6.24 4.93
C PHE A 97 -9.90 -7.58 4.25
N ARG A 98 -10.95 -8.34 3.92
CA ARG A 98 -10.82 -9.64 3.27
C ARG A 98 -11.82 -9.75 2.12
N GLY A 99 -11.41 -10.43 1.06
CA GLY A 99 -12.30 -10.77 -0.05
C GLY A 99 -11.54 -11.49 -1.15
N SER A 100 -12.22 -11.73 -2.27
CA SER A 100 -11.65 -12.23 -3.52
C SER A 100 -12.16 -11.34 -4.64
N ARG A 101 -11.54 -10.17 -4.77
CA ARG A 101 -11.95 -9.10 -5.68
C ARG A 101 -10.98 -8.98 -6.86
N GLU A 102 -11.49 -9.03 -8.09
CA GLU A 102 -10.67 -8.86 -9.31
C GLU A 102 -10.02 -7.45 -9.36
N GLY A 103 -10.66 -6.45 -8.75
CA GLY A 103 -10.12 -5.09 -8.63
C GLY A 103 -9.13 -4.93 -7.48
N VAL A 104 -9.18 -3.75 -6.85
CA VAL A 104 -8.42 -3.44 -5.64
C VAL A 104 -9.27 -3.72 -4.41
N LEU A 105 -8.81 -4.55 -3.47
CA LEU A 105 -9.61 -4.83 -2.27
C LEU A 105 -9.78 -3.57 -1.39
N VAL A 106 -8.71 -2.79 -1.17
CA VAL A 106 -8.80 -1.47 -0.50
C VAL A 106 -8.09 -0.41 -1.33
N ARG A 107 -8.83 0.62 -1.74
CA ARG A 107 -8.30 1.78 -2.46
C ARG A 107 -8.47 3.06 -1.65
N ILE A 108 -7.38 3.80 -1.48
CA ILE A 108 -7.39 5.19 -1.02
C ILE A 108 -6.98 6.08 -2.18
N GLY A 109 -7.80 7.06 -2.52
CA GLY A 109 -7.58 7.99 -3.62
C GLY A 109 -7.95 7.46 -5.01
N ARG A 110 -8.18 8.37 -5.94
CA ARG A 110 -8.52 8.11 -7.35
C ARG A 110 -7.30 7.69 -8.16
N ASP A 111 -7.52 6.93 -9.22
CA ASP A 111 -6.44 6.46 -10.11
C ASP A 111 -5.82 7.59 -10.95
N ASP A 112 -6.52 8.71 -11.12
CA ASP A 112 -6.03 9.90 -11.81
C ASP A 112 -5.29 10.87 -10.88
N PHE A 113 -5.15 10.53 -9.60
CA PHE A 113 -4.51 11.35 -8.57
C PHE A 113 -5.17 12.73 -8.44
N GLY A 114 -6.48 12.81 -8.64
CA GLY A 114 -7.23 14.05 -8.52
C GLY A 114 -7.50 14.49 -7.07
N ASP A 115 -7.29 13.61 -6.08
CA ASP A 115 -7.61 13.80 -4.66
C ASP A 115 -6.43 13.42 -3.75
N ALA A 116 -5.84 14.41 -3.08
CA ALA A 116 -4.73 14.15 -2.18
C ALA A 116 -5.23 13.74 -0.78
N PHE A 117 -4.69 12.65 -0.23
CA PHE A 117 -4.90 12.25 1.16
C PHE A 117 -3.67 12.62 1.97
N ASN A 118 -3.78 13.65 2.82
CA ASN A 118 -2.63 14.28 3.45
C ASN A 118 -2.67 14.16 4.98
N SER A 119 -1.50 13.91 5.58
CA SER A 119 -1.34 13.80 7.04
C SER A 119 -2.25 12.72 7.64
N CYS A 120 -2.38 11.59 6.93
CA CYS A 120 -3.22 10.48 7.31
C CYS A 120 -2.48 9.47 8.19
N ARG A 121 -3.26 8.65 8.91
CA ARG A 121 -2.74 7.51 9.68
C ARG A 121 -3.44 6.22 9.27
N PHE A 122 -2.67 5.32 8.68
CA PHE A 122 -3.15 4.03 8.19
C PHE A 122 -2.47 2.89 8.95
N ARG A 123 -3.30 2.04 9.56
CA ARG A 123 -2.91 0.81 10.24
C ARG A 123 -3.96 -0.26 10.00
N PHE A 124 -3.92 -0.94 8.85
CA PHE A 124 -4.91 -1.94 8.48
C PHE A 124 -4.30 -3.11 7.72
N ALA A 125 -5.04 -4.21 7.61
CA ALA A 125 -4.61 -5.40 6.88
C ALA A 125 -5.52 -5.66 5.68
N THR A 126 -4.99 -6.24 4.61
CA THR A 126 -5.77 -6.66 3.44
C THR A 126 -5.41 -8.09 3.04
N ASN A 127 -6.40 -8.90 2.68
CA ASN A 127 -6.20 -10.22 2.12
C ASN A 127 -7.12 -10.43 0.92
N ASN A 128 -6.59 -10.23 -0.29
CA ASN A 128 -7.33 -10.40 -1.54
C ASN A 128 -6.99 -11.75 -2.19
N GLY A 129 -7.93 -12.69 -2.13
CA GLY A 129 -7.77 -14.06 -2.63
C GLY A 129 -8.05 -14.27 -4.11
N ALA A 130 -8.34 -13.21 -4.90
CA ALA A 130 -8.66 -13.38 -6.32
C ALA A 130 -7.41 -13.69 -7.16
N PRO A 131 -7.47 -14.71 -8.05
CA PRO A 131 -6.34 -15.11 -8.91
C PRO A 131 -5.99 -14.08 -10.00
N ASP A 132 -6.89 -13.12 -10.23
CA ASP A 132 -6.80 -12.03 -11.19
C ASP A 132 -6.95 -10.66 -10.51
N ALA A 133 -6.71 -10.60 -9.19
CA ALA A 133 -6.72 -9.36 -8.44
C ALA A 133 -5.79 -8.31 -9.06
N THR A 134 -6.25 -7.05 -9.08
CA THR A 134 -5.39 -5.91 -9.43
C THR A 134 -4.43 -5.60 -8.28
N ALA A 135 -4.97 -5.45 -7.07
CA ALA A 135 -4.17 -5.28 -5.87
C ALA A 135 -4.93 -5.65 -4.59
N ALA A 136 -4.22 -5.93 -3.50
CA ALA A 136 -4.84 -6.02 -2.17
C ALA A 136 -5.04 -4.62 -1.56
N CYS A 137 -4.03 -3.75 -1.65
CA CYS A 137 -4.15 -2.36 -1.25
C CYS A 137 -3.55 -1.43 -2.31
N ARG A 138 -4.24 -0.33 -2.60
CA ARG A 138 -3.73 0.77 -3.42
C ARG A 138 -3.79 2.09 -2.67
N LEU A 139 -2.66 2.78 -2.64
CA LEU A 139 -2.52 4.14 -2.11
C LEU A 139 -2.23 5.10 -3.27
N ASN A 140 -3.22 5.89 -3.64
CA ASN A 140 -3.11 6.91 -4.68
C ASN A 140 -3.11 8.30 -4.01
N TYR A 141 -2.11 9.11 -4.36
CA TYR A 141 -1.89 10.48 -3.90
C TYR A 141 -1.91 10.67 -2.37
N VAL A 142 -1.21 9.79 -1.65
CA VAL A 142 -1.11 9.84 -0.18
C VAL A 142 0.16 10.60 0.24
N LEU A 143 0.02 11.66 1.04
CA LEU A 143 1.07 12.61 1.39
C LEU A 143 1.27 12.71 2.89
N ASN A 144 2.51 12.89 3.34
CA ASN A 144 2.86 13.16 4.75
C ASN A 144 2.22 12.18 5.75
N SER A 145 2.07 10.91 5.36
CA SER A 145 1.24 9.94 6.08
C SER A 145 2.06 8.81 6.70
N ASP A 146 1.55 8.26 7.80
CA ASP A 146 2.11 7.08 8.45
C ASP A 146 1.29 5.84 8.09
N HIS A 147 1.91 4.86 7.44
CA HIS A 147 1.30 3.61 7.03
C HIS A 147 2.01 2.40 7.66
N TYR A 148 1.23 1.59 8.37
CA TYR A 148 1.57 0.23 8.73
C TYR A 148 0.54 -0.72 8.12
N GLY A 149 0.97 -1.72 7.36
CA GLY A 149 0.04 -2.67 6.77
C GLY A 149 0.53 -4.09 6.68
N VAL A 150 -0.41 -5.04 6.70
CA VAL A 150 -0.16 -6.44 6.34
C VAL A 150 -1.02 -6.72 5.12
N HIS A 151 -0.40 -6.73 3.94
CA HIS A 151 -1.11 -6.82 2.67
C HIS A 151 -0.77 -8.12 1.96
N ASN A 152 -1.79 -8.94 1.74
CA ASN A 152 -1.67 -10.23 1.07
C ASN A 152 -2.54 -10.24 -0.19
N ALA A 153 -1.98 -10.71 -1.29
CA ALA A 153 -2.71 -10.93 -2.53
C ALA A 153 -2.42 -12.34 -3.08
N GLN A 154 -3.43 -12.98 -3.66
CA GLN A 154 -3.23 -14.20 -4.44
C GLN A 154 -2.47 -13.88 -5.75
N SER A 155 -2.81 -12.78 -6.41
CA SER A 155 -2.20 -12.29 -7.65
C SER A 155 -2.19 -10.76 -7.68
N GLY A 156 -1.61 -10.15 -8.72
CA GLY A 156 -1.47 -8.71 -8.82
C GLY A 156 -0.49 -8.14 -7.81
N VAL A 157 -0.80 -6.97 -7.23
CA VAL A 157 0.11 -6.29 -6.29
C VAL A 157 -0.41 -6.33 -4.84
N ALA A 158 0.41 -6.71 -3.86
CA ALA A 158 -0.03 -6.68 -2.48
C ALA A 158 -0.22 -5.24 -1.97
N LEU A 159 0.81 -4.40 -2.09
CA LEU A 159 0.74 -2.94 -1.86
C LEU A 159 1.17 -2.17 -3.10
N ASP A 160 0.21 -1.49 -3.74
CA ASP A 160 0.42 -0.67 -4.94
C ASP A 160 0.42 0.82 -4.57
N CYS A 161 1.60 1.42 -4.48
CA CYS A 161 1.77 2.84 -4.22
C CYS A 161 1.80 3.60 -5.54
N GLY A 162 0.66 4.20 -5.89
CA GLY A 162 0.46 4.94 -7.13
C GLY A 162 1.14 6.30 -7.13
N HIS A 163 1.00 7.06 -6.03
CA HIS A 163 1.63 8.35 -5.81
C HIS A 163 1.70 8.55 -4.31
N VAL A 164 2.89 8.43 -3.71
CA VAL A 164 3.07 8.54 -2.26
C VAL A 164 4.26 9.43 -1.93
N GLN A 165 4.10 10.39 -1.03
CA GLN A 165 5.19 11.33 -0.72
C GLN A 165 5.33 11.59 0.77
N PHE A 166 6.58 11.77 1.20
CA PHE A 166 6.92 12.16 2.56
C PHE A 166 6.31 11.21 3.62
N GLY A 167 6.09 9.95 3.24
CA GLY A 167 5.39 8.97 4.06
C GLY A 167 6.32 7.96 4.72
N GLY A 168 5.83 7.35 5.80
CA GLY A 168 6.40 6.15 6.39
C GLY A 168 5.62 4.91 5.94
N LEU A 169 6.27 3.93 5.32
CA LEU A 169 5.67 2.66 4.91
C LEU A 169 6.31 1.51 5.71
N ARG A 170 5.50 0.73 6.44
CA ARG A 170 5.96 -0.34 7.33
C ARG A 170 5.03 -1.56 7.27
N GLY A 171 5.53 -2.72 7.69
CA GLY A 171 4.72 -3.94 7.90
C GLY A 171 5.16 -5.10 7.01
N SER A 172 4.19 -5.79 6.39
CA SER A 172 4.46 -7.01 5.59
C SER A 172 3.64 -7.00 4.30
N VAL A 173 4.26 -7.46 3.22
CA VAL A 173 3.66 -7.52 1.88
C VAL A 173 3.96 -8.87 1.22
N SER A 174 2.91 -9.52 0.71
CA SER A 174 3.01 -10.82 0.06
C SER A 174 2.03 -10.92 -1.11
N SER A 175 2.52 -11.14 -2.33
CA SER A 175 1.69 -11.47 -3.49
C SER A 175 2.12 -12.79 -4.11
N ARG A 176 1.35 -13.86 -3.88
CA ARG A 176 1.75 -15.23 -4.21
C ARG A 176 2.14 -15.40 -5.68
N GLU A 177 1.34 -14.87 -6.60
CA GLU A 177 1.52 -14.98 -8.05
C GLU A 177 1.83 -13.62 -8.71
N GLY A 178 2.19 -12.61 -7.91
CA GLY A 178 2.51 -11.28 -8.42
C GLY A 178 3.54 -10.51 -7.58
N THR A 179 3.41 -9.19 -7.54
CA THR A 179 4.39 -8.28 -6.93
C THR A 179 3.99 -7.90 -5.50
N SER A 180 4.89 -8.00 -4.52
CA SER A 180 4.56 -7.63 -3.15
C SER A 180 4.43 -6.11 -2.94
N LEU A 181 5.39 -5.32 -3.41
CA LEU A 181 5.35 -3.86 -3.34
C LEU A 181 5.64 -3.25 -4.71
N ARG A 182 4.79 -2.34 -5.17
CA ARG A 182 5.05 -1.54 -6.37
C ARG A 182 5.06 -0.06 -6.03
N LEU A 183 6.13 0.64 -6.42
CA LEU A 183 6.22 2.10 -6.42
C LEU A 183 6.15 2.59 -7.87
N ARG A 184 5.11 3.36 -8.21
CA ARG A 184 4.91 3.90 -9.55
C ARG A 184 4.59 5.40 -9.50
N SER A 185 4.43 6.00 -10.69
CA SER A 185 4.16 7.41 -10.92
C SER A 185 5.14 8.31 -10.13
N TYR A 186 4.68 9.01 -9.10
CA TYR A 186 5.47 9.94 -8.30
C TYR A 186 5.53 9.46 -6.83
N SER A 187 6.55 8.67 -6.50
CA SER A 187 6.79 8.23 -5.13
C SER A 187 8.04 8.90 -4.57
N PHE A 188 7.90 9.91 -3.71
CA PHE A 188 9.01 10.80 -3.36
C PHE A 188 9.31 10.87 -1.86
N ALA A 189 10.60 10.75 -1.51
CA ALA A 189 11.10 10.99 -0.16
C ALA A 189 10.39 10.18 0.94
N ASN A 190 10.05 8.91 0.64
CA ASN A 190 9.43 8.02 1.61
C ASN A 190 10.49 7.24 2.42
N ALA A 191 10.17 6.94 3.67
CA ALA A 191 10.90 6.02 4.52
C ALA A 191 10.16 4.67 4.56
N ILE A 192 10.79 3.64 3.99
CA ILE A 192 10.24 2.28 3.91
C ILE A 192 11.03 1.41 4.89
N ASP A 193 10.47 1.19 6.07
CA ASP A 193 11.19 0.62 7.20
C ASP A 193 10.48 -0.61 7.74
N TYR A 194 11.25 -1.59 8.20
CA TYR A 194 10.70 -2.86 8.75
C TYR A 194 9.69 -3.51 7.80
N LEU A 195 9.98 -3.49 6.49
CA LEU A 195 9.12 -4.12 5.49
C LEU A 195 9.58 -5.57 5.27
N ASP A 196 8.69 -6.49 5.61
CA ASP A 196 8.82 -7.92 5.35
C ASP A 196 8.24 -8.25 3.97
N VAL A 197 9.09 -8.66 3.03
CA VAL A 197 8.70 -9.07 1.68
C VAL A 197 8.86 -10.58 1.58
N GLU A 198 7.75 -11.33 1.64
CA GLU A 198 7.82 -12.78 1.65
C GLU A 198 6.72 -13.51 0.89
N ALA A 199 7.02 -14.75 0.50
CA ALA A 199 6.09 -15.70 -0.12
C ALA A 199 5.42 -15.14 -1.38
N CYS A 200 6.23 -14.59 -2.29
CA CYS A 200 5.76 -13.87 -3.47
C CYS A 200 6.42 -14.33 -4.77
N ALA A 201 5.79 -14.01 -5.90
CA ALA A 201 6.43 -14.15 -7.20
C ALA A 201 7.54 -13.10 -7.32
N ASP A 202 7.21 -11.80 -7.24
CA ASP A 202 8.18 -10.71 -7.25
C ASP A 202 8.06 -9.85 -6.00
N GLY A 203 9.18 -9.33 -5.51
CA GLY A 203 9.24 -8.56 -4.28
C GLY A 203 8.86 -7.09 -4.49
N VAL A 204 9.87 -6.23 -4.52
CA VAL A 204 9.74 -4.78 -4.71
C VAL A 204 9.97 -4.43 -6.18
N HIS A 205 9.09 -3.62 -6.77
CA HIS A 205 9.25 -3.10 -8.13
C HIS A 205 9.11 -1.58 -8.18
N ILE A 206 10.14 -0.88 -8.68
CA ILE A 206 10.16 0.58 -8.85
C ILE A 206 10.12 0.94 -10.33
N THR A 207 8.94 1.37 -10.79
CA THR A 207 8.63 1.64 -12.21
C THR A 207 8.49 3.13 -12.56
N GLY A 208 8.19 3.98 -11.58
CA GLY A 208 7.95 5.41 -11.82
C GLY A 208 9.25 6.19 -11.99
N ALA A 209 9.39 6.94 -13.09
CA ALA A 209 10.55 7.80 -13.33
C ALA A 209 10.74 8.90 -12.27
N ASP A 210 9.67 9.24 -11.54
CA ASP A 210 9.68 10.21 -10.44
C ASP A 210 9.65 9.55 -9.06
N CYS A 211 9.93 8.24 -8.98
CA CYS A 211 10.04 7.51 -7.71
C CYS A 211 11.39 7.77 -7.00
N GLN A 212 11.69 9.04 -6.70
CA GLN A 212 13.02 9.45 -6.22
C GLN A 212 13.12 9.57 -4.69
N CYS A 213 14.35 9.46 -4.19
CA CYS A 213 14.69 9.69 -2.78
C CYS A 213 13.98 8.75 -1.79
N ASN A 214 13.48 7.60 -2.24
CA ASN A 214 12.94 6.57 -1.36
C ASN A 214 14.09 5.86 -0.65
N ARG A 215 13.94 5.69 0.66
CA ARG A 215 14.92 5.03 1.53
C ARG A 215 14.30 3.78 2.13
N PHE A 216 14.90 2.63 1.88
CA PHE A 216 14.59 1.38 2.57
C PHE A 216 15.53 1.25 3.77
N GLY A 217 15.05 1.38 5.01
CA GLY A 217 15.90 1.15 6.18
C GLY A 217 16.30 -0.32 6.29
N THR A 218 15.31 -1.21 6.22
CA THR A 218 15.54 -2.66 6.11
C THR A 218 14.68 -3.23 5.01
N LEU A 219 15.31 -3.82 4.00
CA LEU A 219 14.69 -4.71 3.03
C LEU A 219 14.96 -6.15 3.50
N TYR A 220 13.92 -6.83 3.99
CA TYR A 220 13.96 -8.27 4.23
C TYR A 220 13.23 -8.98 3.08
N GLY A 221 13.81 -10.06 2.57
CA GLY A 221 13.23 -10.85 1.49
C GLY A 221 13.39 -12.35 1.72
N ALA A 222 12.31 -13.14 1.67
CA ALA A 222 12.37 -14.60 1.77
C ALA A 222 11.27 -15.28 0.94
N ASN A 223 11.51 -16.49 0.44
CA ASN A 223 10.55 -17.23 -0.41
C ASN A 223 10.05 -16.40 -1.60
N VAL A 224 11.00 -15.85 -2.37
CA VAL A 224 10.72 -15.03 -3.56
C VAL A 224 11.08 -15.85 -4.81
N HIS A 225 10.07 -16.26 -5.56
CA HIS A 225 10.21 -17.16 -6.72
C HIS A 225 10.69 -16.43 -8.01
N GLY A 226 10.73 -15.11 -7.99
CA GLY A 226 11.15 -14.24 -9.08
C GLY A 226 12.26 -13.32 -8.61
N THR A 227 12.05 -12.01 -8.71
CA THR A 227 13.04 -10.99 -8.32
C THR A 227 12.65 -10.31 -7.01
N LEU A 228 13.52 -10.33 -5.99
CA LEU A 228 13.28 -9.62 -4.73
C LEU A 228 13.25 -8.09 -4.94
N PHE A 229 14.16 -7.54 -5.73
CA PHE A 229 14.21 -6.10 -5.99
C PHE A 229 14.39 -5.80 -7.48
N GLU A 230 13.38 -5.21 -8.10
CA GLU A 230 13.40 -4.79 -9.49
C GLU A 230 13.31 -3.26 -9.60
N GLN A 231 14.20 -2.66 -10.40
CA GLN A 231 14.19 -1.25 -10.71
C GLN A 231 14.45 -1.02 -12.21
N ASP A 232 13.40 -0.61 -12.91
CA ASP A 232 13.41 -0.16 -14.30
C ASP A 232 13.26 1.36 -14.45
N ALA A 233 12.99 2.06 -13.34
CA ALA A 233 13.01 3.52 -13.30
C ALA A 233 14.43 4.11 -13.20
N ALA A 234 14.66 5.23 -13.89
CA ALA A 234 15.92 5.98 -13.86
C ALA A 234 16.10 6.84 -12.59
N VAL A 235 15.97 6.22 -11.41
CA VAL A 235 15.97 6.88 -10.11
C VAL A 235 17.09 6.37 -9.19
N ALA A 236 17.38 7.14 -8.13
CA ALA A 236 18.29 6.73 -7.08
C ALA A 236 17.51 6.12 -5.91
N THR A 237 17.82 4.87 -5.58
CA THR A 237 17.27 4.16 -4.42
C THR A 237 18.37 3.82 -3.42
N ARG A 238 18.10 4.07 -2.13
CA ARG A 238 19.00 3.69 -1.04
C ARG A 238 18.36 2.61 -0.17
N ILE A 239 19.09 1.51 0.00
CA ILE A 239 18.77 0.44 0.95
C ILE A 239 19.84 0.48 2.05
N GLU A 240 19.47 0.78 3.29
CA GLU A 240 20.44 0.85 4.38
C GLU A 240 20.87 -0.55 4.82
N THR A 241 19.91 -1.46 4.98
CA THR A 241 20.16 -2.86 5.30
C THR A 241 19.36 -3.77 4.37
N ALA A 242 20.02 -4.71 3.70
CA ALA A 242 19.39 -5.75 2.90
C ALA A 242 19.67 -7.13 3.51
N PHE A 243 18.63 -7.80 3.98
CA PHE A 243 18.73 -9.18 4.45
C PHE A 243 17.96 -10.09 3.48
N VAL A 244 18.70 -10.94 2.78
CA VAL A 244 18.15 -11.95 1.87
C VAL A 244 18.10 -13.28 2.62
N GLY A 245 16.89 -13.75 2.92
CA GLY A 245 16.61 -15.03 3.54
C GLY A 245 16.63 -16.19 2.55
N ASP A 246 16.01 -17.30 2.94
CA ASP A 246 15.99 -18.53 2.15
C ASP A 246 15.10 -18.42 0.92
N ALA A 247 15.39 -19.24 -0.09
CA ALA A 247 14.58 -19.43 -1.31
C ALA A 247 14.25 -18.12 -2.05
N VAL A 248 15.27 -17.32 -2.36
CA VAL A 248 15.18 -16.16 -3.26
C VAL A 248 15.84 -16.50 -4.59
N ASP A 249 15.05 -16.62 -5.66
CA ASP A 249 15.51 -17.06 -6.98
C ASP A 249 16.43 -16.02 -7.64
N ARG A 250 16.05 -14.74 -7.58
CA ARG A 250 16.87 -13.61 -8.00
C ARG A 250 16.80 -12.47 -6.99
N ILE A 251 17.96 -12.00 -6.56
CA ILE A 251 18.03 -10.92 -5.56
C ILE A 251 17.65 -9.58 -6.17
N ALA A 252 18.21 -9.22 -7.33
CA ALA A 252 17.93 -7.95 -7.95
C ALA A 252 18.02 -7.95 -9.48
N THR A 253 17.20 -7.09 -10.10
CA THR A 253 17.28 -6.72 -11.51
C THR A 253 17.19 -5.20 -11.61
N THR A 254 18.28 -4.55 -12.01
CA THR A 254 18.32 -3.08 -12.18
C THR A 254 18.66 -2.77 -13.62
N THR A 255 17.71 -2.24 -14.38
CA THR A 255 17.90 -1.87 -15.80
C THR A 255 18.16 -0.38 -15.99
N ALA A 256 17.68 0.46 -15.07
CA ALA A 256 17.91 1.90 -15.05
C ALA A 256 18.16 2.44 -13.63
N GLY A 257 18.72 3.66 -13.58
CA GLY A 257 19.00 4.35 -12.32
C GLY A 257 20.14 3.72 -11.54
N THR A 258 20.15 3.95 -10.23
CA THR A 258 21.20 3.46 -9.32
C THR A 258 20.61 2.95 -8.02
N VAL A 259 21.16 1.85 -7.52
CA VAL A 259 20.83 1.29 -6.20
C VAL A 259 22.09 1.28 -5.35
N SER A 260 22.02 1.89 -4.17
CA SER A 260 23.08 1.80 -3.16
C SER A 260 22.60 0.96 -1.98
N VAL A 261 23.43 0.02 -1.54
CA VAL A 261 23.15 -0.85 -0.39
C VAL A 261 24.22 -0.63 0.69
N GLY A 262 23.80 -0.34 1.93
CA GLY A 262 24.70 -0.12 3.05
C GLY A 262 25.27 -1.42 3.62
N LEU A 263 24.46 -2.14 4.40
CA LEU A 263 24.79 -3.44 4.98
C LEU A 263 24.03 -4.54 4.24
N SER A 264 24.68 -5.67 3.98
CA SER A 264 24.01 -6.84 3.41
C SER A 264 24.67 -8.16 3.79
N ASN A 265 23.88 -9.23 3.85
CA ASN A 265 24.35 -10.61 3.97
C ASN A 265 24.67 -11.27 2.61
N VAL A 266 24.55 -10.53 1.50
CA VAL A 266 24.94 -10.97 0.15
C VAL A 266 26.13 -10.16 -0.39
N PRO A 267 26.85 -10.65 -1.43
CA PRO A 267 28.02 -9.95 -1.96
C PRO A 267 27.76 -8.50 -2.38
N GLN A 268 28.80 -7.66 -2.28
CA GLN A 268 28.72 -6.29 -2.80
C GLN A 268 28.49 -6.31 -4.32
N GLY A 269 27.70 -5.36 -4.81
CA GLY A 269 27.37 -5.24 -6.23
C GLY A 269 26.17 -6.09 -6.69
N THR A 270 25.62 -6.97 -5.84
CA THR A 270 24.45 -7.81 -6.22
C THR A 270 23.23 -7.00 -6.67
N PHE A 271 23.01 -5.82 -6.08
CA PHE A 271 21.90 -4.92 -6.43
C PHE A 271 22.23 -3.94 -7.58
N GLN A 272 23.49 -3.86 -7.96
CA GLN A 272 23.93 -2.90 -8.97
C GLN A 272 23.63 -3.40 -10.37
N ARG A 273 23.37 -2.46 -11.29
CA ARG A 273 23.24 -2.77 -12.71
C ARG A 273 24.55 -3.40 -13.21
N PRO A 274 24.51 -4.49 -14.00
CA PRO A 274 25.70 -5.01 -14.67
C PRO A 274 26.37 -3.91 -15.49
N ALA A 275 27.71 -3.82 -15.44
CA ALA A 275 28.45 -2.92 -16.30
C ALA A 275 28.07 -3.18 -17.77
N SER A 276 27.66 -2.15 -18.50
CA SER A 276 27.30 -2.30 -19.90
C SER A 276 28.54 -2.76 -20.70
N PRO A 277 28.44 -3.78 -21.57
CA PRO A 277 29.57 -4.27 -22.38
C PRO A 277 30.29 -3.17 -23.17
N GLU A 278 29.61 -2.07 -23.48
CA GLU A 278 30.14 -0.92 -24.23
C GLU A 278 31.23 -0.12 -23.49
N GLN A 279 31.35 -0.24 -22.16
CA GLN A 279 32.42 0.45 -21.42
C GLN A 279 33.79 -0.26 -21.55
N GLY A 280 33.85 -1.52 -22.00
CA GLY A 280 35.10 -2.27 -22.15
C GLY A 280 35.85 -2.01 -23.46
N LEU A 281 35.26 -1.27 -24.40
CA LEU A 281 35.86 -0.95 -25.70
C LEU A 281 36.55 0.43 -25.74
N ALA A 282 36.23 1.33 -24.81
CA ALA A 282 36.85 2.65 -24.73
C ALA A 282 38.22 2.66 -24.02
N ASP A 283 38.50 1.67 -23.17
CA ASP A 283 39.79 1.53 -22.45
C ASP A 283 40.84 0.71 -23.22
N ARG A 284 40.59 0.43 -24.50
CA ARG A 284 41.53 -0.32 -25.38
C ARG A 284 41.99 0.46 -26.61
N SER A 285 41.70 1.76 -26.70
CA SER A 285 42.15 2.64 -27.79
C SER A 285 43.22 3.62 -27.34
#